data_AF-A0A5E4ARE0-F1
#
_entry.id   AF-A0A5E4ARE0-F1
#
_cell.length_a   1.000
_cell.length_b   1.000
_cell.length_c   1.000
_cell.angle_alpha   90.00
_cell.angle_beta   90.00
_cell.angle_gamma   90.00
#
_symmetry.space_group_name_H-M   'P 1'
#
loop_
_entity.id
_entity.type
_entity.pdbx_description
1 polymer ?
#
loop_
_entity_poly.entity_id
_entity_poly.type
_entity_poly.pdbx_seq_one_letter_code
_entity_poly.pdbx_strand_id
1 'polypeptide(L)'
;MTLDPHPPTSLSSAKKKKRDDGIREHVTGCARSEGFYTIDKKDKLRYLNSSRASTDEPPADTQGMSIPAQPHASTRAGSERRSEQRRLLSSFTGSCDSDLLKFNQLKFRKKKLKFCKSHIHDWGLFAMEPIAADEMVIEYVGQNIRQVIADMREKRYEDEGIGSSYMFRVDHDTIIDATKCGNFARFINHSCNVSVQ
;
A
#
# COMPACT_ATOMS: atom_id res chain seq x y z
N MET A 1 41.66 -11.30 59.34
CA MET A 1 40.28 -10.77 59.23
C MET A 1 39.73 -11.23 57.89
N THR A 2 39.06 -12.37 57.91
CA THR A 2 38.42 -13.02 56.76
C THR A 2 37.05 -12.37 56.55
N LEU A 3 36.77 -11.88 55.35
CA LEU A 3 35.44 -11.40 54.96
C LEU A 3 34.63 -12.60 54.44
N ASP A 4 33.59 -12.97 55.16
CA ASP A 4 32.67 -14.02 54.72
C ASP A 4 31.86 -13.56 53.49
N PRO A 5 31.66 -14.42 52.48
CA PRO A 5 30.81 -14.09 51.33
C PRO A 5 29.33 -14.17 51.72
N HIS A 6 28.56 -13.16 51.32
CA HIS A 6 27.11 -13.13 51.49
C HIS A 6 26.43 -14.24 50.66
N PRO A 7 25.35 -14.87 51.18
CA PRO A 7 24.67 -15.93 50.47
C PRO A 7 24.00 -15.40 49.19
N PRO A 8 23.95 -16.18 48.10
CA PRO A 8 23.27 -15.77 46.87
C PRO A 8 21.77 -15.64 47.15
N THR A 9 21.21 -14.46 46.87
CA THR A 9 19.77 -14.23 46.88
C THR A 9 19.14 -15.10 45.79
N SER A 10 18.54 -16.23 46.17
CA SER A 10 17.71 -17.00 45.26
C SER A 10 16.41 -16.23 45.02
N LEU A 11 16.40 -15.37 44.00
CA LEU A 11 15.14 -14.88 43.46
C LEU A 11 14.49 -16.08 42.76
N SER A 12 13.56 -16.74 43.44
CA SER A 12 12.64 -17.66 42.77
C SER A 12 11.93 -16.84 41.69
N SER A 13 12.27 -17.06 40.42
CA SER A 13 11.46 -16.52 39.33
C SER A 13 10.10 -17.21 39.44
N ALA A 14 9.15 -16.50 40.05
CA ALA A 14 7.76 -16.88 39.97
C ALA A 14 7.48 -17.12 38.49
N LYS A 15 7.08 -18.34 38.13
CA LYS A 15 6.69 -18.69 36.77
C LYS A 15 5.44 -17.86 36.44
N LYS A 16 5.64 -16.62 36.02
CA LYS A 16 4.63 -15.84 35.33
C LYS A 16 4.25 -16.69 34.14
N LYS A 17 3.01 -17.17 34.12
CA LYS A 17 2.38 -17.81 32.97
C LYS A 17 2.48 -16.81 31.82
N LYS A 18 3.55 -16.94 31.03
CA LYS A 18 3.85 -16.10 29.87
C LYS A 18 2.67 -16.30 28.94
N ARG A 19 1.91 -15.23 28.68
CA ARG A 19 0.99 -15.25 27.55
C ARG A 19 1.88 -15.52 26.36
N ASP A 20 1.60 -16.59 25.63
CA ASP A 20 2.31 -16.89 24.40
C ASP A 20 1.86 -15.87 23.34
N ASP A 21 2.33 -14.63 23.50
CA ASP A 21 2.09 -13.55 22.55
C ASP A 21 2.86 -13.83 21.23
N GLY A 22 3.66 -14.91 21.20
CA GLY A 22 4.39 -15.43 20.05
C GLY A 22 5.42 -14.45 19.49
N ILE A 23 5.86 -13.48 20.30
CA ILE A 23 6.93 -12.53 20.00
C ILE A 23 8.25 -13.16 20.45
N ARG A 24 9.27 -13.10 19.58
CA ARG A 24 10.59 -13.67 19.85
C ARG A 24 11.17 -13.10 21.13
N GLU A 25 11.69 -13.98 21.97
CA GLU A 25 12.43 -13.61 23.17
C GLU A 25 13.87 -13.24 22.80
N HIS A 26 14.30 -12.05 23.24
CA HIS A 26 15.66 -11.57 23.04
C HIS A 26 16.59 -12.21 24.07
N VAL A 27 17.66 -12.86 23.61
CA VAL A 27 18.64 -13.58 24.43
C VAL A 27 19.36 -12.64 25.39
N THR A 28 19.66 -11.41 24.94
CA THR A 28 20.27 -10.36 25.76
C THR A 28 19.25 -9.53 26.55
N GLY A 29 17.98 -9.95 26.55
CA GLY A 29 16.86 -9.24 27.16
C GLY A 29 16.34 -8.04 26.36
N CYS A 30 17.08 -7.53 25.36
CA CYS A 30 16.67 -6.39 24.56
C CYS A 30 17.21 -6.48 23.13
N ALA A 31 16.36 -6.23 22.12
CA ALA A 31 16.79 -6.19 20.72
C ALA A 31 17.95 -5.22 20.44
N ARG A 32 18.10 -4.15 21.26
CA ARG A 32 19.15 -3.13 21.09
C ARG A 32 20.54 -3.63 21.51
N SER A 33 20.61 -4.68 22.33
CA SER A 33 21.87 -5.29 22.77
C SER A 33 22.24 -6.53 21.98
N GLU A 34 21.42 -6.93 20.99
CA GLU A 34 21.71 -8.00 20.04
C GLU A 34 22.34 -7.41 18.76
N GLY A 35 23.24 -8.17 18.11
CA GLY A 35 23.73 -7.83 16.76
C GLY A 35 22.62 -7.95 15.70
N PHE A 36 22.88 -7.52 14.46
CA PHE A 36 21.89 -7.65 13.38
C PHE A 36 21.56 -9.12 13.10
N TYR A 37 20.27 -9.44 13.06
CA TYR A 37 19.77 -10.77 12.69
C TYR A 37 18.57 -10.67 11.75
N THR A 38 18.35 -11.72 10.98
CA THR A 38 17.18 -11.85 10.12
C THR A 38 15.99 -12.34 10.92
N ILE A 39 14.81 -11.74 10.71
CA ILE A 39 13.55 -12.17 11.32
C ILE A 39 12.73 -12.90 10.26
N ASP A 40 12.14 -14.04 10.62
CA ASP A 40 11.27 -14.80 9.73
C ASP A 40 10.01 -13.99 9.36
N LYS A 41 9.43 -14.27 8.19
CA LYS A 41 8.22 -13.58 7.70
C LYS A 41 7.07 -13.67 8.70
N LYS A 42 6.89 -14.81 9.37
CA LYS A 42 5.82 -15.03 10.37
C LYS A 42 5.97 -14.09 11.56
N ASP A 43 7.19 -13.97 12.08
CA ASP A 43 7.48 -13.12 13.24
C ASP A 43 7.44 -11.65 12.86
N LYS A 44 7.96 -11.29 11.67
CA LYS A 44 7.89 -9.93 11.13
C LYS A 44 6.45 -9.42 11.04
N LEU A 45 5.50 -10.27 10.65
CA LEU A 45 4.08 -9.92 10.60
C LEU A 45 3.50 -9.65 11.99
N ARG A 46 3.90 -10.42 13.01
CA ARG A 46 3.49 -10.18 14.40
C ARG A 46 3.99 -8.84 14.93
N TYR A 47 5.25 -8.49 14.67
CA TYR A 47 5.82 -7.19 15.06
C TYR A 47 5.06 -6.03 14.40
N LEU A 48 4.76 -6.12 13.10
CA LEU A 48 3.97 -5.11 12.38
C LEU A 48 2.56 -4.98 12.95
N ASN A 49 1.88 -6.10 13.24
CA ASN A 49 0.53 -6.07 13.80
C ASN A 49 0.51 -5.52 15.24
N SER A 50 1.50 -5.87 16.06
CA SER A 50 1.65 -5.36 17.42
C SER A 50 1.89 -3.84 17.45
N SER A 51 2.69 -3.31 16.51
CA SER A 51 2.90 -1.85 16.40
C SER A 51 1.64 -1.07 16.02
N ARG A 52 0.70 -1.71 15.31
CA ARG A 52 -0.60 -1.09 14.97
C ARG A 52 -1.54 -1.08 16.17
N ALA A 53 -1.49 -2.10 17.03
CA ALA A 53 -2.27 -2.14 18.26
C ALA A 53 -1.83 -1.07 19.27
N SER A 54 -0.54 -0.71 19.30
CA SER A 54 -0.02 0.33 20.21
C SER A 54 -0.37 1.77 19.82
N THR A 55 -0.89 2.02 18.60
CA THR A 55 -1.31 3.36 18.17
C THR A 55 -2.79 3.66 18.41
N ASP A 56 -3.55 2.69 18.93
CA ASP A 56 -5.01 2.79 19.14
C ASP A 56 -5.44 2.94 20.60
N GLU A 57 -4.52 3.13 21.56
CA GLU A 57 -4.89 3.43 22.95
C GLU A 57 -5.08 4.95 23.13
N PRO A 58 -6.32 5.45 23.30
CA PRO A 58 -6.55 6.83 23.69
C PRO A 58 -6.07 7.05 25.14
N PRO A 59 -5.56 8.24 25.49
CA PRO A 59 -5.29 8.56 26.89
C PRO A 59 -6.61 8.50 27.67
N ALA A 60 -6.65 7.65 28.69
CA ALA A 60 -7.79 7.54 29.60
C ALA A 60 -7.90 8.79 30.50
N ASP A 61 -9.17 9.14 30.78
CA ASP A 61 -9.70 10.14 31.73
C ASP A 61 -9.70 11.62 31.35
N THR A 62 -10.86 12.15 30.94
CA THR A 62 -11.82 12.80 31.87
C THR A 62 -13.11 13.26 31.15
N GLN A 63 -14.25 12.88 31.74
CA GLN A 63 -15.57 13.54 31.75
C GLN A 63 -16.08 14.33 30.51
N GLY A 64 -17.12 13.77 29.88
CA GLY A 64 -18.37 14.48 29.58
C GLY A 64 -18.42 15.42 28.38
N MET A 65 -18.93 14.93 27.25
CA MET A 65 -20.08 15.51 26.52
C MET A 65 -20.35 14.71 25.24
N SER A 66 -21.61 14.30 25.06
CA SER A 66 -22.11 13.58 23.90
C SER A 66 -22.16 14.49 22.67
N ILE A 67 -21.56 14.05 21.55
CA ILE A 67 -21.77 14.66 20.23
C ILE A 67 -22.64 13.69 19.39
N PRO A 68 -23.72 14.16 18.73
CA PRO A 68 -24.65 13.29 18.00
C PRO A 68 -24.01 12.65 16.77
N ALA A 69 -24.39 11.40 16.50
CA ALA A 69 -24.03 10.66 15.30
C ALA A 69 -24.41 11.45 14.03
N GLN A 70 -23.41 11.83 13.23
CA GLN A 70 -23.61 12.38 11.90
C GLN A 70 -24.11 11.25 10.96
N PRO A 71 -25.17 11.48 10.17
CA PRO A 71 -25.77 10.44 9.35
C PRO A 71 -24.84 10.00 8.21
N HIS A 72 -24.79 8.69 7.99
CA HIS A 72 -24.12 8.08 6.84
C HIS A 72 -24.64 8.68 5.53
N ALA A 73 -23.79 9.45 4.84
CA ALA A 73 -24.09 9.98 3.52
C ALA A 73 -24.32 8.83 2.54
N SER A 74 -25.53 8.75 2.00
CA SER A 74 -25.92 7.70 1.06
C SER A 74 -25.09 7.77 -0.22
N THR A 75 -24.66 6.61 -0.71
CA THR A 75 -23.96 6.39 -1.99
C THR A 75 -24.81 6.71 -3.23
N ARG A 76 -26.04 7.22 -3.07
CA ARG A 76 -26.95 7.56 -4.19
C ARG A 76 -26.53 8.81 -4.96
N ALA A 77 -25.88 9.78 -4.30
CA ALA A 77 -25.47 11.04 -4.94
C ALA A 77 -24.45 10.85 -6.07
N GLY A 78 -23.64 9.78 -6.02
CA GLY A 78 -22.71 9.44 -7.09
C GLY A 78 -23.40 8.87 -8.33
N SER A 79 -24.61 8.33 -8.19
CA SER A 79 -25.36 7.69 -9.27
C SER A 79 -26.18 8.66 -10.10
N GLU A 80 -26.75 9.67 -9.45
CA GLU A 80 -27.55 10.70 -10.11
C GLU A 80 -26.66 11.61 -10.97
N ARG A 81 -25.51 12.05 -10.43
CA ARG A 81 -24.50 12.80 -11.20
C ARG A 81 -24.01 12.05 -12.45
N ARG A 82 -23.84 10.72 -12.34
CA ARG A 82 -23.46 9.85 -13.47
C ARG A 82 -24.54 9.81 -14.56
N SER A 83 -25.82 9.76 -14.17
CA SER A 83 -26.95 9.70 -15.10
C SER A 83 -27.15 11.03 -15.83
N GLU A 84 -27.13 12.14 -15.08
CA GLU A 84 -27.25 13.49 -15.63
C GLU A 84 -26.13 13.81 -16.60
N GLN A 85 -24.89 13.46 -16.27
CA GLN A 85 -23.75 13.74 -17.12
C GLN A 85 -23.72 12.86 -18.38
N ARG A 86 -24.17 11.59 -18.31
CA ARG A 86 -24.38 10.74 -19.49
C ARG A 86 -25.42 11.36 -20.42
N ARG A 87 -26.50 11.91 -19.86
CA ARG A 87 -27.57 12.55 -20.62
C ARG A 87 -27.11 13.83 -21.31
N LEU A 88 -26.34 14.68 -20.61
CA LEU A 88 -25.75 15.90 -21.16
C LEU A 88 -24.72 15.63 -22.27
N LEU A 89 -23.91 14.57 -22.13
CA LEU A 89 -22.97 14.16 -23.19
C LEU A 89 -23.69 13.68 -24.45
N SER A 90 -24.79 12.93 -24.29
CA SER A 90 -25.53 12.37 -25.43
C SER A 90 -26.27 13.42 -26.26
N SER A 91 -26.54 14.61 -25.72
CA SER A 91 -27.20 15.70 -26.46
C SER A 91 -26.26 16.46 -27.41
N PHE A 92 -24.95 16.23 -27.37
CA PHE A 92 -23.96 16.97 -28.17
C PHE A 92 -23.33 16.15 -29.32
N THR A 93 -23.67 14.86 -29.46
CA THR A 93 -23.00 13.90 -30.37
C THR A 93 -23.46 13.96 -31.83
N GLY A 94 -23.90 15.13 -32.32
CA GLY A 94 -24.37 15.28 -33.69
C GLY A 94 -23.27 15.45 -34.75
N SER A 95 -22.13 16.06 -34.42
CA SER A 95 -21.09 16.37 -35.42
C SER A 95 -19.79 16.92 -34.78
N CYS A 96 -18.89 16.06 -34.29
CA CYS A 96 -17.42 16.20 -34.35
C CYS A 96 -16.73 15.12 -33.49
N ASP A 97 -15.50 14.80 -33.91
CA ASP A 97 -14.84 13.51 -33.74
C ASP A 97 -14.04 13.33 -32.43
N SER A 98 -13.89 12.05 -32.11
CA SER A 98 -13.48 11.25 -30.95
C SER A 98 -12.51 11.76 -29.86
N ASP A 99 -11.52 12.64 -30.07
CA ASP A 99 -10.33 12.57 -29.18
C ASP A 99 -10.19 13.66 -28.11
N LEU A 100 -10.77 14.84 -28.32
CA LEU A 100 -10.68 15.95 -27.35
C LEU A 100 -11.51 15.70 -26.08
N LEU A 101 -12.66 15.03 -26.22
CA LEU A 101 -13.51 14.63 -25.08
C LEU A 101 -12.96 13.38 -24.36
N LYS A 102 -12.12 12.59 -25.02
CA LYS A 102 -11.48 11.38 -24.47
C LYS A 102 -10.35 11.71 -23.50
N PHE A 103 -9.51 12.71 -23.84
CA PHE A 103 -8.46 13.20 -22.95
C PHE A 103 -9.00 13.77 -21.63
N ASN A 104 -10.21 14.33 -21.64
CA ASN A 104 -10.84 14.86 -20.44
C ASN A 104 -11.44 13.75 -19.55
N GLN A 105 -11.87 12.62 -20.10
CA GLN A 105 -12.49 11.53 -19.32
C GLN A 105 -11.56 10.91 -18.26
N LEU A 106 -10.26 10.79 -18.53
CA LEU A 106 -9.33 10.13 -17.60
C LEU A 106 -9.01 10.97 -16.36
N LYS A 107 -9.01 12.32 -16.48
CA LYS A 107 -8.78 13.21 -15.33
C LYS A 107 -9.92 13.19 -14.33
N PHE A 108 -11.16 12.91 -14.77
CA PHE A 108 -12.36 12.91 -13.92
C PHE A 108 -12.82 11.51 -13.46
N ARG A 109 -12.25 10.43 -14.02
CA ARG A 109 -12.62 9.04 -13.68
C ARG A 109 -11.62 8.32 -12.76
N LYS A 110 -10.72 9.04 -12.10
CA LYS A 110 -9.72 8.42 -11.23
C LYS A 110 -10.38 7.85 -9.98
N LYS A 111 -10.26 6.54 -9.79
CA LYS A 111 -10.76 5.85 -8.59
C LYS A 111 -10.01 6.28 -7.34
N LYS A 112 -10.69 6.19 -6.19
CA LYS A 112 -10.05 6.38 -4.88
C LYS A 112 -9.16 5.18 -4.57
N LEU A 113 -7.84 5.37 -4.71
CA LEU A 113 -6.83 4.34 -4.47
C LEU A 113 -5.91 4.75 -3.31
N LYS A 114 -5.40 3.77 -2.58
CA LYS A 114 -4.45 3.93 -1.47
C LYS A 114 -3.19 3.13 -1.72
N PHE A 115 -2.05 3.78 -1.57
CA PHE A 115 -0.74 3.15 -1.57
C PHE A 115 -0.38 2.69 -0.15
N CYS A 116 -0.12 1.40 0.04
CA CYS A 116 0.32 0.86 1.33
C CYS A 116 1.10 -0.45 1.19
N LYS A 117 1.67 -0.95 2.29
CA LYS A 117 2.41 -2.21 2.32
C LYS A 117 1.52 -3.34 1.81
N SER A 118 2.03 -4.16 0.89
CA SER A 118 1.29 -5.32 0.37
C SER A 118 1.94 -6.63 0.82
N HIS A 119 1.13 -7.69 0.87
CA HIS A 119 1.58 -9.03 1.24
C HIS A 119 2.25 -9.76 0.06
N ILE A 120 2.05 -9.28 -1.18
CA ILE A 120 2.61 -9.89 -2.40
C ILE A 120 4.03 -9.38 -2.65
N HIS A 121 4.18 -8.05 -2.69
CA HIS A 121 5.44 -7.36 -2.89
C HIS A 121 5.44 -6.10 -2.04
N ASP A 122 6.62 -5.61 -1.66
CA ASP A 122 6.81 -4.60 -0.60
C ASP A 122 5.69 -3.57 -0.46
N TRP A 123 5.29 -2.96 -1.56
CA TRP A 123 4.19 -2.01 -1.64
C TRP A 123 3.14 -2.47 -2.65
N GLY A 124 1.92 -1.96 -2.50
CA GLY A 124 0.83 -2.22 -3.43
C GLY A 124 -0.19 -1.09 -3.47
N LEU A 125 -1.06 -1.13 -4.47
CA LEU A 125 -2.16 -0.19 -4.68
C LEU A 125 -3.51 -0.85 -4.39
N PHE A 126 -4.31 -0.25 -3.52
CA PHE A 126 -5.57 -0.81 -3.02
C PHE A 126 -6.74 0.12 -3.33
N ALA A 127 -7.88 -0.43 -3.77
CA ALA A 127 -9.10 0.33 -3.97
C ALA A 127 -9.78 0.67 -2.64
N MET A 128 -10.18 1.93 -2.48
CA MET A 128 -10.91 2.45 -1.29
C MET A 128 -12.42 2.55 -1.54
N GLU A 129 -12.87 2.18 -2.74
CA GLU A 129 -14.27 2.17 -3.15
C GLU A 129 -14.52 0.96 -4.05
N PRO A 130 -15.76 0.44 -4.13
CA PRO A 130 -16.09 -0.64 -5.05
C PRO A 130 -15.92 -0.19 -6.50
N ILE A 131 -15.34 -1.07 -7.32
CA ILE A 131 -15.10 -0.86 -8.75
C ILE A 131 -15.96 -1.88 -9.49
N ALA A 132 -16.79 -1.41 -10.43
CA ALA A 132 -17.57 -2.30 -11.27
C ALA A 132 -16.69 -2.94 -12.35
N ALA A 133 -17.12 -4.08 -12.89
CA ALA A 133 -16.47 -4.68 -14.07
C ALA A 133 -16.44 -3.68 -15.24
N ASP A 134 -15.42 -3.78 -16.09
CA ASP A 134 -15.18 -2.91 -17.26
C ASP A 134 -14.99 -1.42 -16.93
N GLU A 135 -14.76 -1.07 -15.66
CA GLU A 135 -14.55 0.31 -15.25
C GLU A 135 -13.07 0.67 -15.17
N MET A 136 -12.70 1.78 -15.82
CA MET A 136 -11.35 2.32 -15.76
C MET A 136 -10.96 2.69 -14.33
N VAL A 137 -9.76 2.26 -13.91
CA VAL A 137 -9.25 2.46 -12.54
C VAL A 137 -8.26 3.62 -12.49
N ILE A 138 -7.15 3.46 -13.21
CA ILE A 138 -6.05 4.43 -13.28
C ILE A 138 -5.26 4.20 -14.57
N GLU A 139 -4.77 5.27 -15.16
CA GLU A 139 -3.84 5.21 -16.29
C GLU A 139 -2.43 4.87 -15.81
N TYR A 140 -1.70 4.06 -16.58
CA TYR A 140 -0.27 3.82 -16.33
C TYR A 140 0.56 4.95 -16.96
N VAL A 141 1.09 5.86 -16.12
CA VAL A 141 1.81 7.04 -16.59
C VAL A 141 3.30 6.89 -16.34
N GLY A 142 4.09 7.14 -17.39
CA GLY A 142 5.55 7.16 -17.38
C GLY A 142 6.11 7.83 -18.62
N GLN A 143 7.41 7.70 -18.86
CA GLN A 143 8.08 8.20 -20.05
C GLN A 143 7.87 7.26 -21.24
N ASN A 144 7.45 7.80 -22.38
CA ASN A 144 7.38 7.03 -23.62
C ASN A 144 8.78 6.85 -24.22
N ILE A 145 9.19 5.60 -24.40
CA ILE A 145 10.50 5.21 -24.91
C ILE A 145 10.39 4.09 -25.95
N ARG A 146 11.41 4.00 -26.82
CA ARG A 146 11.55 2.90 -27.79
C ARG A 146 12.26 1.69 -27.18
N GLN A 147 12.11 0.52 -27.80
CA GLN A 147 12.76 -0.73 -27.38
C GLN A 147 14.27 -0.56 -27.08
N VAL A 148 15.03 0.01 -28.01
CA VAL A 148 16.49 0.19 -27.85
C VAL A 148 16.85 1.02 -26.61
N ILE A 149 15.99 1.98 -26.24
CA ILE A 149 16.18 2.81 -25.05
C ILE A 149 15.80 2.03 -23.79
N ALA A 150 14.79 1.17 -23.85
CA ALA A 150 14.40 0.31 -22.74
C ALA A 150 15.53 -0.65 -22.38
N ASP A 151 16.12 -1.34 -23.37
CA ASP A 151 17.24 -2.28 -23.16
C ASP A 151 18.45 -1.57 -22.55
N MET A 152 18.79 -0.37 -23.04
CA MET A 152 19.87 0.45 -22.49
C MET A 152 19.57 0.88 -21.04
N ARG A 153 18.33 1.24 -20.71
CA ARG A 153 17.92 1.68 -19.37
C ARG A 153 17.87 0.54 -18.38
N GLU A 154 17.40 -0.64 -18.79
CA GLU A 154 17.38 -1.85 -17.96
C GLU A 154 18.78 -2.15 -17.43
N LYS A 155 19.78 -2.24 -18.32
CA LYS A 155 21.17 -2.43 -17.93
C LYS A 155 21.67 -1.33 -16.99
N ARG A 156 21.37 -0.06 -17.29
CA ARG A 156 21.79 1.05 -16.42
C ARG A 156 21.15 0.95 -15.03
N TYR A 157 19.89 0.54 -14.94
CA TYR A 157 19.19 0.40 -13.66
C TYR A 157 19.74 -0.76 -12.84
N GLU A 158 20.13 -1.86 -13.49
CA GLU A 158 20.88 -2.95 -12.85
C GLU A 158 22.23 -2.45 -12.31
N ASP A 159 23.00 -1.71 -13.12
CA ASP A 159 24.30 -1.14 -12.73
C ASP A 159 24.16 -0.12 -11.58
N GLU A 160 23.07 0.65 -11.55
CA GLU A 160 22.71 1.56 -10.45
C GLU A 160 22.21 0.83 -9.19
N GLY A 161 21.98 -0.48 -9.25
CA GLY A 161 21.47 -1.29 -8.13
C GLY A 161 19.96 -1.12 -7.88
N ILE A 162 19.20 -0.66 -8.88
CA ILE A 162 17.74 -0.56 -8.80
C ILE A 162 17.16 -1.95 -9.05
N GLY A 163 16.87 -2.68 -7.99
CA GLY A 163 16.32 -4.04 -8.06
C GLY A 163 14.85 -4.15 -8.53
N SER A 164 14.30 -3.13 -9.18
CA SER A 164 12.92 -3.15 -9.68
C SER A 164 12.76 -2.23 -10.89
N SER A 165 12.50 -2.82 -12.05
CA SER A 165 12.20 -2.11 -13.31
C SER A 165 10.69 -1.93 -13.48
N TYR A 166 10.25 -0.72 -13.82
CA TYR A 166 8.83 -0.39 -14.02
C TYR A 166 8.61 0.01 -15.48
N MET A 167 8.56 -0.99 -16.36
CA MET A 167 8.34 -0.79 -17.80
C MET A 167 7.08 -1.52 -18.25
N PHE A 168 6.24 -0.84 -19.01
CA PHE A 168 5.00 -1.38 -19.56
C PHE A 168 5.02 -1.30 -21.08
N ARG A 169 4.90 -2.43 -21.77
CA ARG A 169 4.87 -2.48 -23.23
C ARG A 169 3.46 -2.18 -23.73
N VAL A 170 3.34 -1.14 -24.57
CA VAL A 170 2.09 -0.78 -25.24
C VAL A 170 2.02 -1.46 -26.60
N ASP A 171 3.08 -1.31 -27.40
CA ASP A 171 3.21 -1.87 -28.74
C ASP A 171 4.61 -2.49 -28.92
N HIS A 172 4.94 -2.94 -30.14
CA HIS A 172 6.28 -3.43 -30.47
C HIS A 172 7.37 -2.37 -30.22
N ASP A 173 7.12 -1.12 -30.61
CA ASP A 173 8.10 -0.03 -30.57
C ASP A 173 7.85 0.98 -29.44
N THR A 174 6.75 0.83 -28.70
CA THR A 174 6.31 1.78 -27.67
C THR A 174 6.29 1.13 -26.29
N ILE A 175 7.14 1.64 -25.40
CA ILE A 175 7.22 1.23 -23.99
C ILE A 175 7.05 2.46 -23.11
N ILE A 176 6.31 2.32 -22.01
CA ILE A 176 6.15 3.33 -20.97
C ILE A 176 7.05 2.97 -19.78
N ASP A 177 8.06 3.78 -19.50
CA ASP A 177 8.97 3.61 -18.36
C ASP A 177 8.59 4.54 -17.21
N ALA A 178 8.17 3.94 -16.10
CA ALA A 178 7.77 4.61 -14.86
C ALA A 178 8.82 4.47 -13.74
N THR A 179 10.03 3.99 -14.04
CA THR A 179 11.04 3.62 -13.03
C THR A 179 11.48 4.81 -12.19
N LYS A 180 11.79 5.93 -12.85
CA LYS A 180 12.19 7.19 -12.20
C LYS A 180 11.05 8.21 -12.14
N CYS A 181 10.21 8.26 -13.17
CA CYS A 181 9.13 9.25 -13.32
C CYS A 181 7.83 8.55 -13.74
N GLY A 182 6.86 8.49 -12.83
CA GLY A 182 5.55 7.89 -13.12
C GLY A 182 4.55 8.15 -12.00
N ASN A 183 3.35 7.58 -12.12
CA ASN A 183 2.31 7.69 -11.10
C ASN A 183 2.23 6.44 -10.20
N PHE A 184 1.22 6.38 -9.32
CA PHE A 184 1.04 5.24 -8.41
C PHE A 184 0.67 3.91 -9.09
N ALA A 185 0.30 3.91 -10.38
CA ALA A 185 -0.05 2.68 -11.10
C ALA A 185 1.14 1.70 -11.19
N ARG A 186 2.38 2.19 -11.06
CA ARG A 186 3.58 1.35 -11.02
C ARG A 186 3.62 0.36 -9.84
N PHE A 187 2.78 0.56 -8.82
CA PHE A 187 2.68 -0.30 -7.65
C PHE A 187 1.51 -1.30 -7.72
N ILE A 188 0.91 -1.47 -8.90
CA ILE A 188 0.01 -2.60 -9.13
C ILE A 188 0.87 -3.85 -9.25
N ASN A 189 0.66 -4.80 -8.35
CA ASN A 189 1.48 -6.01 -8.28
C ASN A 189 1.03 -7.02 -9.34
N HIS A 190 2.00 -7.80 -9.82
CA HIS A 190 1.72 -9.00 -10.59
C HIS A 190 1.11 -10.10 -9.69
N SER A 191 0.05 -10.75 -10.16
CA SER A 191 -0.59 -11.90 -9.52
C SER A 191 -1.12 -12.84 -10.61
N CYS A 192 -0.88 -14.14 -10.47
CA CYS A 192 -1.43 -15.15 -11.39
C CYS A 192 -2.96 -15.30 -11.25
N ASN A 193 -3.52 -14.90 -10.11
CA ASN A 193 -4.97 -14.78 -9.93
C ASN A 193 -5.35 -13.32 -10.14
N VAL A 194 -5.89 -13.02 -11.31
CA VAL A 194 -6.19 -11.65 -11.76
C VAL A 194 -7.65 -11.34 -11.50
N SER A 195 -7.92 -10.29 -10.72
CA SER A 195 -9.26 -9.77 -10.47
C SER A 195 -9.59 -8.52 -11.29
N VAL A 196 -8.70 -8.14 -12.22
CA VAL A 196 -8.86 -7.00 -13.13
C VAL A 196 -9.27 -7.58 -14.49
N GLN A 197 -10.55 -7.43 -14.85
CA GLN A 197 -11.11 -7.70 -16.18
C GLN A 197 -11.74 -6.42 -16.71
#